data_AF-A0A969BSE8-F1
#
_entry.id   AF-A0A969BSE8-F1
#
_cell.length_a   1.000
_cell.length_b   1.000
_cell.length_c   1.000
_cell.angle_alpha   90.00
_cell.angle_beta   90.00
_cell.angle_gamma   90.00
#
_symmetry.space_group_name_H-M   'P 1'
#
loop_
_entity.id
_entity.type
_entity.pdbx_description
1 polymer ?
#
loop_
_entity_poly.entity_id
_entity_poly.type
_entity_poly.pdbx_seq_one_letter_code
_entity_poly.pdbx_strand_id
1 'polypeptide(L)'
;MAIPLPNLDDRSYAELTAEAQALIPSVYPGWTNHNPSDPGVVLIELLAWLTEMLMFQVNEIPEANTEKFLKLLNAPKWTRPTGMSLEEATRQTMRQVRERYRAITPDDYEHLALHDWAQSEEAAQLVQDTGQPQAAHLRRAKCVPRRNLEEPNLALRNEPAPAHISLVVLPEPTANQSYPAPSEALRAAMAGFSRPAER
;
A
#
# COMPACT_ATOMS: atom_id res chain seq x y z
N MET A 1 2.08 -10.14 14.07
CA MET A 1 0.90 -10.96 14.35
C MET A 1 0.33 -11.40 13.02
N ALA A 2 0.25 -12.71 12.77
CA ALA A 2 -0.49 -13.22 11.63
C ALA A 2 -1.98 -13.00 11.88
N ILE A 3 -2.70 -12.52 10.87
CA ILE A 3 -4.16 -12.43 10.94
C ILE A 3 -4.66 -13.87 10.83
N PRO A 4 -5.41 -14.40 11.82
CA PRO A 4 -5.98 -15.73 11.69
C PRO A 4 -6.93 -15.73 10.50
N LEU A 5 -6.79 -16.71 9.61
CA LEU A 5 -7.70 -16.85 8.49
C LEU A 5 -9.10 -17.18 9.03
N PRO A 6 -10.15 -16.51 8.52
CA PRO A 6 -11.50 -16.88 8.88
C PRO A 6 -11.79 -18.27 8.33
N ASN A 7 -12.30 -19.14 9.19
CA ASN A 7 -12.92 -20.37 8.76
C ASN A 7 -14.30 -20.03 8.17
N LEU A 8 -14.48 -20.27 6.87
CA LEU A 8 -15.71 -19.93 6.16
C LEU A 8 -16.78 -21.02 6.34
N ASP A 9 -16.35 -22.28 6.37
CA ASP A 9 -17.18 -23.46 6.65
C ASP A 9 -16.25 -24.66 6.97
N ASP A 10 -16.55 -25.40 8.03
CA ASP A 10 -15.78 -26.57 8.49
C ASP A 10 -16.63 -27.83 8.64
N ARG A 11 -17.83 -27.84 8.07
CA ARG A 11 -18.68 -29.03 8.09
C ARG A 11 -17.96 -30.23 7.46
N SER A 12 -17.93 -31.31 8.21
CA SER A 12 -17.39 -32.59 7.78
C SER A 12 -18.36 -33.34 6.87
N TYR A 13 -17.85 -34.33 6.14
CA TYR A 13 -18.67 -35.29 5.39
C TYR A 13 -19.84 -35.86 6.22
N ALA A 14 -19.58 -36.22 7.49
CA ALA A 14 -20.58 -36.82 8.36
C ALA A 14 -21.71 -35.83 8.70
N GLU A 15 -21.37 -34.56 8.92
CA GLU A 15 -22.35 -33.51 9.20
C GLU A 15 -23.17 -33.17 7.96
N LEU A 16 -22.51 -33.07 6.80
CA LEU A 16 -23.15 -32.81 5.52
C LEU A 16 -24.12 -33.93 5.11
N THR A 17 -23.72 -35.20 5.29
CA THR A 17 -24.60 -36.34 5.00
C THR A 17 -25.78 -36.42 5.96
N ALA A 18 -25.55 -36.20 7.26
CA ALA A 18 -26.61 -36.18 8.26
C ALA A 18 -27.62 -35.06 8.01
N GLU A 19 -27.15 -33.86 7.68
CA GLU A 19 -27.98 -32.70 7.31
C GLU A 19 -28.83 -33.02 6.08
N ALA A 20 -28.22 -33.54 5.01
CA ALA A 20 -28.93 -33.89 3.78
C ALA A 20 -30.00 -34.98 4.02
N GLN A 21 -29.68 -36.01 4.82
CA GLN A 21 -30.64 -37.06 5.16
C GLN A 21 -31.80 -36.54 6.01
N ALA A 22 -31.54 -35.63 6.95
CA ALA A 22 -32.57 -35.00 7.77
C ALA A 22 -33.55 -34.14 6.94
N LEU A 23 -33.13 -33.66 5.78
CA LEU A 23 -33.98 -32.90 4.84
C LEU A 23 -34.85 -33.80 3.95
N ILE A 24 -34.54 -35.09 3.77
CA ILE A 24 -35.30 -35.96 2.85
C ILE A 24 -36.80 -36.02 3.19
N PRO A 25 -37.22 -36.21 4.45
CA PRO A 25 -38.65 -36.33 4.77
C PRO A 25 -39.46 -35.06 4.45
N SER A 26 -38.83 -33.88 4.45
CA SER A 26 -39.50 -32.62 4.13
C SER A 26 -39.48 -32.32 2.62
N VAL A 27 -38.37 -32.63 1.94
CA VAL A 27 -38.18 -32.36 0.51
C VAL A 27 -38.88 -33.39 -0.37
N TYR A 28 -38.79 -34.68 -0.02
CA TYR A 28 -39.39 -35.76 -0.80
C TYR A 28 -39.92 -36.89 0.11
N PRO A 29 -41.11 -36.71 0.71
CA PRO A 29 -41.70 -37.67 1.65
C PRO A 29 -41.92 -39.09 1.08
N GLY A 30 -41.98 -39.23 -0.25
CA GLY A 30 -42.17 -40.51 -0.92
C GLY A 30 -40.92 -41.39 -0.97
N TRP A 31 -39.75 -40.86 -0.61
CA TRP A 31 -38.52 -41.62 -0.50
C TRP A 31 -38.33 -42.11 0.93
N THR A 32 -38.63 -43.39 1.15
CA THR A 32 -38.62 -44.01 2.49
C THR A 32 -37.45 -44.97 2.71
N ASN A 33 -36.73 -45.32 1.64
CA ASN A 33 -35.56 -46.19 1.71
C ASN A 33 -34.29 -45.34 1.85
N HIS A 34 -33.67 -45.37 3.03
CA HIS A 34 -32.43 -44.61 3.31
C HIS A 34 -31.25 -45.55 3.57
N ASN A 35 -31.29 -46.77 3.03
CA ASN A 35 -30.18 -47.71 3.18
C ASN A 35 -28.95 -47.24 2.38
N PRO A 36 -27.72 -47.54 2.83
CA PRO A 36 -26.50 -47.19 2.08
C PRO A 36 -26.42 -47.78 0.67
N SER A 37 -27.15 -48.87 0.41
CA SER A 37 -27.24 -49.47 -0.93
C SER A 37 -28.20 -48.73 -1.88
N ASP A 38 -28.98 -47.77 -1.39
CA ASP A 38 -29.85 -46.93 -2.22
C ASP A 38 -28.98 -45.99 -3.08
N PRO A 39 -29.09 -46.03 -4.41
CA PRO A 39 -28.32 -45.17 -5.29
C PRO A 39 -28.47 -43.67 -4.99
N GLY A 40 -29.63 -43.23 -4.49
CA GLY A 40 -29.85 -41.84 -4.08
C GLY A 40 -29.05 -41.47 -2.83
N VAL A 41 -28.92 -42.39 -1.87
CA VAL A 41 -28.07 -42.19 -0.68
C VAL A 41 -26.61 -42.12 -1.11
N VAL A 42 -26.17 -42.99 -2.03
CA VAL A 42 -24.80 -42.94 -2.59
C VAL A 42 -24.52 -41.58 -3.27
N LEU A 43 -25.50 -40.99 -3.96
CA LEU A 43 -25.34 -39.66 -4.54
C LEU A 43 -25.22 -38.56 -3.47
N ILE A 44 -25.97 -38.65 -2.38
CA ILE A 44 -25.84 -37.72 -1.24
C ILE A 44 -24.44 -37.81 -0.64
N GLU A 45 -23.94 -39.02 -0.41
CA GLU A 45 -22.59 -39.27 0.10
C GLU A 45 -21.52 -38.70 -0.84
N LEU A 46 -21.61 -38.96 -2.14
CA LEU A 46 -20.68 -38.41 -3.13
C LEU A 46 -20.68 -36.88 -3.13
N LEU A 47 -21.87 -36.25 -3.09
CA LEU A 47 -21.99 -34.79 -3.07
C LEU A 47 -21.48 -34.19 -1.77
N ALA A 48 -21.70 -34.84 -0.62
CA ALA A 48 -21.14 -34.42 0.66
C ALA A 48 -19.61 -34.45 0.63
N TRP A 49 -19.01 -35.51 0.07
CA TRP A 49 -17.56 -35.61 -0.08
C TRP A 49 -16.98 -34.54 -1.01
N LEU A 50 -17.61 -34.31 -2.17
CA LEU A 50 -17.21 -33.23 -3.08
C LEU A 50 -17.32 -31.85 -2.43
N THR A 51 -18.34 -31.66 -1.60
CA THR A 51 -18.59 -30.40 -0.90
C THR A 51 -17.53 -30.14 0.18
N GLU A 52 -17.20 -31.14 1.00
CA GLU A 52 -16.11 -31.06 1.99
C GLU A 52 -14.77 -30.72 1.32
N MET A 53 -14.45 -31.34 0.17
CA MET A 53 -13.25 -31.00 -0.60
C MET A 53 -13.25 -29.54 -1.11
N LEU A 54 -14.41 -29.00 -1.48
CA LEU A 54 -14.52 -27.61 -1.91
C LEU A 54 -14.39 -26.66 -0.71
N MET A 55 -15.02 -26.95 0.41
CA MET A 55 -14.90 -26.17 1.65
C MET A 55 -13.44 -26.07 2.11
N PHE A 56 -12.71 -27.19 2.09
CA PHE A 56 -11.28 -27.22 2.36
C PHE A 56 -10.50 -26.24 1.46
N GLN A 57 -10.77 -26.26 0.15
CA GLN A 57 -10.08 -25.38 -0.81
C GLN A 57 -10.41 -23.89 -0.63
N VAL A 58 -11.66 -23.57 -0.29
CA VAL A 58 -12.11 -22.18 -0.10
C VAL A 58 -11.50 -21.57 1.17
N ASN A 59 -11.22 -22.38 2.19
CA ASN A 59 -10.53 -21.94 3.42
C ASN A 59 -9.03 -21.66 3.23
N GLU A 60 -8.46 -22.00 2.08
CA GLU A 60 -7.04 -21.79 1.78
C GLU A 60 -6.81 -20.51 0.97
N ILE A 61 -5.65 -19.88 1.16
CA ILE A 61 -5.15 -18.82 0.28
C ILE A 61 -3.93 -19.36 -0.49
N PRO A 62 -4.10 -19.80 -1.75
CA PRO A 62 -3.00 -20.32 -2.54
C PRO A 62 -1.90 -19.28 -2.78
N GLU A 63 -0.65 -19.72 -2.87
CA GLU A 63 0.50 -18.86 -3.20
C GLU A 63 0.28 -18.04 -4.48
N ALA A 64 -0.38 -18.62 -5.48
CA ALA A 64 -0.71 -17.95 -6.74
C ALA A 64 -1.59 -16.70 -6.55
N ASN A 65 -2.45 -16.69 -5.52
CA ASN A 65 -3.26 -15.50 -5.21
C ASN A 65 -2.37 -14.41 -4.62
N THR A 66 -1.48 -14.76 -3.69
CA THR A 66 -0.49 -13.83 -3.11
C THR A 66 0.39 -13.23 -4.21
N GLU A 67 0.88 -14.03 -5.16
CA GLU A 67 1.66 -13.50 -6.30
C GLU A 67 0.87 -12.50 -7.15
N LYS A 68 -0.43 -12.75 -7.40
CA LYS A 68 -1.30 -11.80 -8.11
C LYS A 68 -1.50 -10.51 -7.32
N PHE A 69 -1.68 -10.59 -5.99
CA PHE A 69 -1.78 -9.40 -5.15
C PHE A 69 -0.47 -8.59 -5.16
N LEU A 70 0.69 -9.24 -5.11
CA LEU A 70 1.98 -8.56 -5.23
C LEU A 70 2.15 -7.87 -6.59
N LYS A 71 1.67 -8.47 -7.68
CA LYS A 71 1.64 -7.81 -8.99
C LYS A 71 0.78 -6.54 -8.98
N LEU A 72 -0.39 -6.58 -8.36
CA LEU A 72 -1.28 -5.41 -8.26
C LEU A 72 -0.67 -4.29 -7.42
N LEU A 73 0.06 -4.61 -6.34
CA LEU A 73 0.64 -3.60 -5.44
C LEU A 73 1.90 -2.94 -6.00
N ASN A 74 2.71 -3.66 -6.76
CA ASN A 74 3.99 -3.13 -7.25
C ASN A 74 3.85 -2.46 -8.63
N ALA A 75 3.36 -3.19 -9.64
CA ALA A 75 3.08 -2.72 -11.01
C ALA A 75 2.67 -3.92 -11.91
N PRO A 76 1.98 -3.68 -13.04
CA PRO A 76 1.57 -4.74 -13.96
C PRO A 76 2.71 -5.64 -14.49
N LYS A 77 3.93 -5.11 -14.56
CA LYS A 77 5.13 -5.82 -15.05
C LYS A 77 5.94 -6.46 -13.93
N TRP A 78 5.52 -6.34 -12.67
CA TRP A 78 6.27 -6.89 -11.55
C TRP A 78 6.29 -8.41 -11.62
N THR A 79 7.47 -8.99 -11.41
CA THR A 79 7.67 -10.43 -11.26
C THR A 79 8.49 -10.67 -10.01
N ARG A 80 8.27 -11.81 -9.36
CA ARG A 80 9.04 -12.19 -8.18
C ARG A 80 10.51 -12.37 -8.58
N PRO A 81 11.46 -11.67 -7.94
CA PRO A 81 12.88 -11.84 -8.22
C PRO A 81 13.34 -13.29 -8.03
N THR A 82 14.21 -13.77 -8.90
CA THR A 82 14.77 -15.12 -8.82
C THR A 82 15.50 -15.33 -7.48
N GLY A 83 15.17 -16.40 -6.77
CA GLY A 83 15.78 -16.72 -5.46
C GLY A 83 15.10 -16.06 -4.25
N MET A 84 14.07 -15.22 -4.44
CA MET A 84 13.30 -14.64 -3.35
C MET A 84 12.08 -15.51 -2.99
N SER A 85 11.88 -15.77 -1.69
CA SER A 85 10.68 -16.44 -1.20
C SER A 85 9.44 -15.53 -1.31
N LEU A 86 8.25 -16.13 -1.37
CA LEU A 86 7.00 -15.38 -1.42
C LEU A 86 6.78 -14.52 -0.17
N GLU A 87 7.18 -15.02 0.99
CA GLU A 87 7.08 -14.29 2.26
C GLU A 87 7.99 -13.05 2.26
N GLU A 88 9.22 -13.18 1.77
CA GLU A 88 10.16 -12.05 1.71
C GLU A 88 9.68 -11.00 0.71
N ALA A 89 9.19 -11.43 -0.45
CA ALA A 89 8.58 -10.52 -1.44
C ALA A 89 7.38 -9.77 -0.83
N THR A 90 6.52 -10.47 -0.08
CA THR A 90 5.37 -9.86 0.61
C THR A 90 5.82 -8.82 1.63
N ARG A 91 6.80 -9.17 2.46
CA ARG A 91 7.36 -8.28 3.47
C ARG A 91 7.97 -7.02 2.86
N GLN A 92 8.73 -7.17 1.77
CA GLN A 92 9.35 -6.05 1.06
C GLN A 92 8.29 -5.12 0.45
N THR A 93 7.30 -5.66 -0.27
CA THR A 93 6.23 -4.85 -0.86
C THR A 93 5.43 -4.11 0.21
N MET A 94 5.12 -4.75 1.34
CA MET A 94 4.42 -4.08 2.44
C MET A 94 5.23 -2.96 3.10
N ARG A 95 6.57 -3.00 3.03
CA ARG A 95 7.42 -1.86 3.42
C ARG A 95 7.33 -0.73 2.39
N GLN A 96 7.46 -1.04 1.11
CA GLN A 96 7.40 -0.07 0.03
C GLN A 96 6.05 0.65 -0.06
N VAL A 97 4.94 -0.05 0.12
CA VAL A 97 3.58 0.56 0.13
C VAL A 97 3.41 1.56 1.28
N ARG A 98 4.17 1.41 2.38
CA ARG A 98 4.14 2.34 3.52
C ARG A 98 5.08 3.53 3.33
N GLU A 99 5.98 3.48 2.37
CA GLU A 99 6.86 4.60 2.07
C GLU A 99 6.06 5.71 1.42
N ARG A 100 6.18 6.92 1.98
CA ARG A 100 5.60 8.12 1.40
C ARG A 100 6.41 8.46 0.16
N TYR A 101 5.94 8.05 -1.01
CA TYR A 101 6.65 8.29 -2.26
C TYR A 101 6.20 9.57 -2.98
N ARG A 102 5.05 10.14 -2.58
CA ARG A 102 4.52 11.38 -3.15
C ARG A 102 3.79 12.20 -2.09
N ALA A 103 3.81 13.51 -2.24
CA ALA A 103 3.05 14.39 -1.37
C ALA A 103 1.60 14.53 -1.85
N ILE A 104 0.64 14.39 -0.93
CA ILE A 104 -0.78 14.66 -1.16
C ILE A 104 -1.27 15.70 -0.14
N THR A 105 -0.84 15.54 1.11
CA THR A 105 -1.18 16.42 2.23
C THR A 105 -0.04 17.38 2.55
N PRO A 106 -0.30 18.50 3.24
CA PRO A 106 0.75 19.40 3.72
C PRO A 106 1.84 18.69 4.54
N ASP A 107 1.44 17.73 5.37
CA ASP A 107 2.36 16.95 6.20
C ASP A 107 3.26 16.04 5.37
N ASP A 108 2.78 15.55 4.21
CA ASP A 108 3.63 14.80 3.29
C ASP A 108 4.70 15.71 2.67
N TYR A 109 4.35 16.92 2.26
CA TYR A 109 5.35 17.89 1.75
C TYR A 109 6.42 18.20 2.78
N GLU A 110 6.03 18.42 4.04
CA GLU A 110 6.96 18.65 5.14
C GLU A 110 7.85 17.43 5.39
N HIS A 111 7.27 16.23 5.38
CA HIS A 111 8.01 14.99 5.60
C HIS A 111 9.04 14.73 4.50
N LEU A 112 8.63 14.76 3.23
CA LEU A 112 9.49 14.51 2.08
C LEU A 112 10.66 15.50 2.04
N ALA A 113 10.39 16.79 2.29
CA ALA A 113 11.42 17.81 2.33
C ALA A 113 12.46 17.57 3.44
N LEU A 114 12.04 17.07 4.60
CA LEU A 114 12.95 16.87 5.74
C LEU A 114 13.73 15.55 5.68
N HIS A 115 13.12 14.48 5.16
CA HIS A 115 13.68 13.13 5.29
C HIS A 115 14.21 12.57 3.96
N ASP A 116 13.60 12.93 2.83
CA ASP A 116 13.84 12.27 1.55
C ASP A 116 14.60 13.16 0.57
N TRP A 117 14.48 14.49 0.70
CA TRP A 117 15.21 15.48 -0.10
C TRP A 117 16.72 15.20 -0.16
N ALA A 118 17.37 14.92 0.97
CA ALA A 118 18.81 14.73 1.01
C ALA A 118 19.31 13.52 0.19
N GLN A 119 18.40 12.58 -0.15
CA GLN A 119 18.70 11.39 -0.94
C GLN A 119 18.32 11.55 -2.42
N SER A 120 17.77 12.71 -2.80
CA SER A 120 17.32 12.96 -4.17
C SER A 120 18.48 13.32 -5.11
N GLU A 121 18.27 13.09 -6.41
CA GLU A 121 19.24 13.43 -7.45
C GLU A 121 19.46 14.95 -7.52
N GLU A 122 18.40 15.75 -7.31
CA GLU A 122 18.46 17.21 -7.31
C GLU A 122 19.30 17.75 -6.14
N ALA A 123 19.20 17.13 -4.96
CA ALA A 123 20.04 17.49 -3.82
C ALA A 123 21.50 17.11 -4.05
N ALA A 124 21.75 15.94 -4.65
CA ALA A 124 23.10 15.52 -5.02
C ALA A 124 23.74 16.49 -6.05
N GLN A 125 22.97 16.93 -7.05
CA GLN A 125 23.42 17.93 -8.02
C GLN A 125 23.71 19.28 -7.35
N LEU A 126 22.84 19.73 -6.44
CA LEU A 126 23.05 20.97 -5.70
C LEU A 126 24.36 20.94 -4.88
N VAL A 127 24.66 19.81 -4.23
CA VAL A 127 25.91 19.64 -3.46
C VAL A 127 27.12 19.68 -4.38
N GLN A 128 27.04 19.10 -5.58
CA GLN A 128 28.12 19.16 -6.58
C GLN A 128 28.35 20.60 -7.06
N ASP A 129 27.28 21.32 -7.39
CA ASP A 129 27.35 22.71 -7.91
C ASP A 129 27.86 23.70 -6.85
N THR A 130 27.50 23.49 -5.59
CA THR A 130 27.87 24.39 -4.48
C THR A 130 29.15 23.98 -3.76
N GLY A 131 29.58 22.73 -3.89
CA GLY A 131 30.71 22.16 -3.15
C GLY A 131 30.47 22.04 -1.64
N GLN A 132 29.24 22.21 -1.16
CA GLN A 132 28.89 22.20 0.26
C GLN A 132 27.94 21.04 0.60
N PRO A 133 28.36 20.04 1.39
CA PRO A 133 27.51 18.88 1.70
C PRO A 133 26.28 19.24 2.52
N GLN A 134 26.38 20.27 3.37
CA GLN A 134 25.27 20.76 4.18
C GLN A 134 24.12 21.38 3.37
N ALA A 135 24.33 21.72 2.09
CA ALA A 135 23.29 22.29 1.23
C ALA A 135 22.12 21.32 0.95
N ALA A 136 22.35 20.01 1.11
CA ALA A 136 21.33 18.97 0.98
C ALA A 136 20.49 18.75 2.25
N HIS A 137 20.80 19.42 3.36
CA HIS A 137 20.10 19.21 4.63
C HIS A 137 19.20 20.41 4.99
N LEU A 138 17.96 20.10 5.35
CA LEU A 138 16.99 21.07 5.84
C LEU A 138 16.77 20.89 7.33
N ARG A 139 16.78 22.01 8.05
CA ARG A 139 16.51 22.04 9.49
C ARG A 139 15.03 22.07 9.80
N ARG A 140 14.25 22.77 8.98
CA ARG A 140 12.78 22.89 9.10
C ARG A 140 12.16 23.02 7.72
N ALA A 141 10.95 22.47 7.59
CA ALA A 141 10.07 22.71 6.47
C ALA A 141 8.66 22.98 7.02
N LYS A 142 7.93 23.92 6.41
CA LYS A 142 6.52 24.16 6.70
C LYS A 142 5.74 24.36 5.42
N CYS A 143 4.70 23.57 5.24
CA CYS A 143 3.80 23.66 4.10
C CYS A 143 2.64 24.59 4.44
N VAL A 144 2.37 25.55 3.55
CA VAL A 144 1.25 26.48 3.63
C VAL A 144 0.36 26.24 2.41
N PRO A 145 -0.71 25.45 2.54
CA PRO A 145 -1.59 25.14 1.43
C PRO A 145 -2.45 26.35 1.06
N ARG A 146 -2.87 26.41 -0.21
CA ARG A 146 -3.79 27.44 -0.76
C ARG A 146 -3.30 28.87 -0.62
N ARG A 147 -1.98 29.08 -0.56
CA ARG A 147 -1.37 30.41 -0.53
C ARG A 147 -0.19 30.48 -1.49
N ASN A 148 -0.03 31.63 -2.12
CA ASN A 148 1.15 31.96 -2.91
C ASN A 148 2.03 32.94 -2.11
N LEU A 149 3.07 32.43 -1.45
CA LEU A 149 3.98 33.27 -0.67
C LEU A 149 5.04 33.99 -1.52
N GLU A 150 5.13 33.68 -2.82
CA GLU A 150 6.02 34.36 -3.76
C GLU A 150 5.43 35.66 -4.31
N GLU A 151 4.13 35.89 -4.11
CA GLU A 151 3.41 37.08 -4.57
C GLU A 151 4.12 38.36 -4.06
N PRO A 152 4.53 39.29 -4.94
CA PRO A 152 5.23 40.51 -4.51
C PRO A 152 4.40 41.37 -3.54
N ASN A 153 3.07 41.38 -3.70
CA ASN A 153 2.18 42.12 -2.83
C ASN A 153 1.86 41.35 -1.54
N LEU A 154 2.33 41.86 -0.40
CA LEU A 154 2.12 41.24 0.91
C LEU A 154 0.64 41.05 1.28
N ALA A 155 -0.25 41.94 0.84
CA ALA A 155 -1.68 41.81 1.11
C ALA A 155 -2.26 40.58 0.41
N LEU A 156 -1.84 40.32 -0.82
CA LEU A 156 -2.33 39.21 -1.64
C LEU A 156 -1.79 37.84 -1.19
N ARG A 157 -0.66 37.79 -0.45
CA ARG A 157 -0.14 36.53 0.13
C ARG A 157 -1.09 35.86 1.13
N ASN A 158 -1.96 36.64 1.75
CA ASN A 158 -2.95 36.14 2.71
C ASN A 158 -4.25 35.70 2.04
N GLU A 159 -4.46 36.06 0.79
CA GLU A 159 -5.66 35.67 0.04
C GLU A 159 -5.58 34.19 -0.39
N PRO A 160 -6.72 33.48 -0.44
CA PRO A 160 -6.76 32.11 -0.94
C PRO A 160 -6.30 32.03 -2.39
N ALA A 161 -5.26 31.24 -2.65
CA ALA A 161 -4.78 30.89 -3.98
C ALA A 161 -5.09 29.39 -4.25
N PRO A 162 -6.19 29.06 -4.95
CA PRO A 162 -6.51 27.68 -5.30
C PRO A 162 -5.38 27.01 -6.08
N ALA A 163 -5.18 25.70 -5.86
CA ALA A 163 -4.11 24.90 -6.47
C ALA A 163 -2.66 25.35 -6.19
N HIS A 164 -2.45 26.36 -5.32
CA HIS A 164 -1.12 26.74 -4.85
C HIS A 164 -0.75 26.02 -3.55
N ILE A 165 0.51 25.64 -3.46
CA ILE A 165 1.16 25.16 -2.25
C ILE A 165 2.47 25.93 -2.11
N SER A 166 2.68 26.56 -0.95
CA SER A 166 3.94 27.22 -0.63
C SER A 166 4.68 26.41 0.42
N LEU A 167 5.90 25.97 0.10
CA LEU A 167 6.77 25.27 1.04
C LEU A 167 7.84 26.25 1.57
N VAL A 168 7.80 26.53 2.86
CA VAL A 168 8.80 27.35 3.55
C VAL A 168 9.89 26.43 4.07
N VAL A 169 11.11 26.58 3.57
CA VAL A 169 12.26 25.75 3.95
C VAL A 169 13.32 26.56 4.68
N LEU A 170 13.92 25.96 5.70
CA LEU A 170 15.05 26.49 6.45
C LEU A 170 16.23 25.54 6.25
N PRO A 171 17.29 25.94 5.53
CA PRO A 171 18.46 25.09 5.34
C PRO A 171 19.26 24.94 6.64
N GLU A 172 20.10 23.91 6.69
CA GLU A 172 21.03 23.73 7.79
C GLU A 172 22.02 24.92 7.85
N PRO A 173 22.21 25.54 9.03
CA PRO A 173 23.11 26.69 9.15
C PRO A 173 24.55 26.28 8.89
N THR A 174 25.26 27.08 8.10
CA THR A 174 26.72 27.01 8.05
C THR A 174 27.31 27.60 9.34
N ALA A 175 28.50 27.14 9.76
CA ALA A 175 29.13 27.49 11.06
C ALA A 175 29.18 29.00 11.40
N ASN A 176 29.10 29.90 10.42
CA ASN A 176 29.14 31.36 10.60
C ASN A 176 27.81 32.09 10.29
N GLN A 177 26.69 31.38 10.12
CA GLN A 177 25.42 32.00 9.72
C GLN A 177 24.35 31.93 10.83
N SER A 178 24.01 33.10 11.39
CA SER A 178 22.96 33.20 12.43
C SER A 178 21.53 33.10 11.87
N TYR A 179 21.32 33.55 10.62
CA TYR A 179 20.03 33.49 9.93
C TYR A 179 20.21 32.77 8.59
N PRO A 180 20.10 31.43 8.57
CA PRO A 180 20.16 30.68 7.33
C PRO A 180 18.95 31.02 6.46
N ALA A 181 19.20 31.40 5.21
CA ALA A 181 18.18 31.69 4.22
C ALA A 181 18.36 30.75 3.02
N PRO A 182 17.26 30.26 2.41
CA PRO A 182 17.36 29.39 1.25
C PRO A 182 17.95 30.15 0.06
N SER A 183 19.00 29.58 -0.55
CA SER A 183 19.58 30.12 -1.78
C SER A 183 18.62 29.93 -2.96
N GLU A 184 18.80 30.71 -4.03
CA GLU A 184 18.01 30.55 -5.25
C GLU A 184 18.19 29.17 -5.88
N ALA A 185 19.41 28.64 -5.87
CA ALA A 185 19.71 27.28 -6.32
C ALA A 185 18.95 26.22 -5.51
N LEU A 186 18.90 26.35 -4.18
CA LEU A 186 18.13 25.43 -3.33
C LEU A 186 16.63 25.50 -3.65
N ARG A 187 16.07 26.69 -3.84
CA ARG A 187 14.66 26.86 -4.21
C ARG A 187 14.34 26.19 -5.54
N ALA A 188 15.19 26.40 -6.56
CA ALA A 188 15.02 25.78 -7.87
C ALA A 188 15.11 24.25 -7.82
N ALA A 189 16.09 23.72 -7.08
CA ALA A 189 16.29 22.28 -6.94
C ALA A 189 15.14 21.61 -6.15
N MET A 190 14.68 22.23 -5.06
CA MET A 190 13.48 21.79 -4.32
C MET A 190 12.21 21.82 -5.18
N ALA A 191 12.06 22.83 -6.04
CA ALA A 191 10.95 22.90 -6.98
C ALA A 191 10.99 21.74 -7.98
N GLY A 192 12.20 21.35 -8.44
CA GLY A 192 12.42 20.14 -9.25
C GLY A 192 11.97 18.87 -8.53
N PHE A 193 12.48 18.64 -7.33
CA PHE A 193 12.13 17.48 -6.49
C PHE A 193 10.63 17.37 -6.19
N SER A 194 9.93 18.50 -6.04
CA SER A 194 8.49 18.50 -5.78
C SER A 194 7.62 18.15 -7.01
N ARG A 195 8.21 18.09 -8.20
CA ARG A 195 7.49 17.69 -9.42
C ARG A 195 7.35 16.16 -9.45
N PRO A 196 6.17 15.64 -9.79
CA PRO A 196 6.00 14.19 -9.93
C PRO A 196 6.89 13.67 -11.06
N ALA A 197 7.73 12.67 -10.75
CA ALA A 197 8.45 11.93 -11.77
C ALA A 197 7.46 11.17 -12.67
N GLU A 198 7.59 11.29 -13.98
CA GLU A 198 6.90 10.41 -14.93
C GLU A 198 7.47 8.99 -14.77
N ARG A 199 6.74 8.13 -14.07
CA ARG A 199 7.05 6.68 -13.96
C ARG A 199 6.39 5.89 -15.08
#